data_AF-A0AAD1HT27-F1
#
_entry.id   AF-A0AAD1HT27-F1
#
_cell.length_a   1.000
_cell.length_b   1.000
_cell.length_c   1.000
_cell.angle_alpha   90.00
_cell.angle_beta   90.00
_cell.angle_gamma   90.00
#
_symmetry.space_group_name_H-M   'P 1'
#
loop_
_entity.id
_entity.type
_entity.pdbx_description
1 polymer ?
#
loop_
_entity_poly.entity_id
_entity_poly.type
_entity_poly.pdbx_seq_one_letter_code
_entity_poly.pdbx_strand_id
1 'polypeptide(L)'
;MSRKSDAKKARRKKRQASRDERWLPGDVKGALDDVDVELAQAVETFDEWLTSRGWTFDAEFSTDTLISWFFEPSAAAVMDEGYEPVTRIWITASGEDDDFPAGVKAVLVGTGEDAGALYTVEPEVLLAQIGPIEAYRPGDAVPVLGDA
;
A
#
# COMPACT_ATOMS: atom_id res chain seq x y z
N MET A 1 0.51 -8.69 33.20
CA MET A 1 0.88 -8.24 31.84
C MET A 1 -0.08 -8.87 30.84
N SER A 2 -0.94 -8.10 30.17
CA SER A 2 -2.02 -8.60 29.30
C SER A 2 -2.03 -7.85 27.96
N ARG A 3 -1.89 -8.61 26.85
CA ARG A 3 -1.77 -8.19 25.43
C ARG A 3 -2.93 -7.33 24.90
N LYS A 4 -4.02 -7.20 25.66
CA LYS A 4 -5.18 -6.36 25.29
C LYS A 4 -4.91 -4.85 25.40
N SER A 5 -3.81 -4.45 26.06
CA SER A 5 -3.48 -3.04 26.30
C SER A 5 -2.82 -2.37 25.09
N ASP A 6 -2.07 -3.11 24.26
CA ASP A 6 -1.31 -2.53 23.14
C ASP A 6 -2.18 -2.32 21.89
N ALA A 7 -3.11 -3.23 21.60
CA ALA A 7 -4.10 -3.06 20.54
C ALA A 7 -4.99 -1.83 20.74
N LYS A 8 -5.23 -1.42 22.01
CA LYS A 8 -6.02 -0.23 22.34
C LYS A 8 -5.21 1.06 22.28
N LYS A 9 -3.88 1.00 22.52
CA LYS A 9 -2.96 2.13 22.37
C LYS A 9 -2.69 2.46 20.91
N ALA A 10 -2.53 1.45 20.06
CA ALA A 10 -2.39 1.63 18.61
C ALA A 10 -3.63 2.33 18.01
N ARG A 11 -4.84 1.87 18.35
CA ARG A 11 -6.10 2.54 17.96
C ARG A 11 -6.25 3.97 18.51
N ARG A 12 -5.71 4.28 19.69
CA ARG A 12 -5.79 5.62 20.29
C ARG A 12 -4.82 6.61 19.66
N LYS A 13 -3.61 6.18 19.27
CA LYS A 13 -2.63 7.01 18.52
C LYS A 13 -3.15 7.32 17.11
N LYS A 14 -3.83 6.36 16.48
CA LYS A 14 -4.48 6.49 15.17
C LYS A 14 -5.55 7.57 15.09
N ARG A 15 -6.25 7.87 16.20
CA ARG A 15 -7.22 8.99 16.26
C ARG A 15 -6.60 10.36 16.49
N GLN A 16 -5.30 10.43 16.82
CA GLN A 16 -4.63 11.68 17.14
C GLN A 16 -3.79 12.20 15.97
N ALA A 17 -3.36 11.31 15.05
CA ALA A 17 -2.61 11.63 13.84
C ALA A 17 -3.49 12.09 12.66
N SER A 18 -4.80 11.86 12.71
CA SER A 18 -5.77 12.27 11.68
C SER A 18 -6.03 13.79 11.63
N ARG A 19 -5.08 14.62 12.07
CA ARG A 19 -5.24 16.08 12.16
C ARG A 19 -4.00 16.91 11.77
N ASP A 20 -2.86 16.31 11.48
CA ASP A 20 -1.69 17.10 11.02
C ASP A 20 -1.62 17.07 9.49
N GLU A 21 -2.47 17.95 8.98
CA GLU A 21 -2.55 18.59 7.68
C GLU A 21 -1.20 18.75 6.94
N ARG A 22 -1.22 18.36 5.66
CA ARG A 22 -0.30 18.83 4.61
C ARG A 22 1.12 18.27 4.67
N TRP A 23 1.27 16.97 4.39
CA TRP A 23 2.59 16.35 4.44
C TRP A 23 2.80 15.27 3.37
N LEU A 24 3.58 15.62 2.35
CA LEU A 24 4.59 14.71 1.84
C LEU A 24 5.79 14.79 2.81
N PRO A 25 6.38 13.66 3.25
CA PRO A 25 7.64 13.68 3.97
C PRO A 25 8.70 14.51 3.27
N GLY A 26 9.28 15.48 3.99
CA GLY A 26 10.35 16.34 3.48
C GLY A 26 11.54 15.54 2.93
N ASP A 27 11.75 14.32 3.43
CA ASP A 27 12.79 13.41 2.96
C ASP A 27 12.44 12.78 1.59
N VAL A 28 11.15 12.55 1.31
CA VAL A 28 10.67 12.16 -0.03
C VAL A 28 10.78 13.35 -0.99
N LYS A 29 10.47 14.56 -0.52
CA LYS A 29 10.62 15.77 -1.34
C LYS A 29 12.07 16.03 -1.76
N GLY A 30 13.04 15.77 -0.89
CA GLY A 30 14.47 15.94 -1.21
C GLY A 30 15.04 14.87 -2.13
N ALA A 31 14.51 13.64 -2.09
CA ALA A 31 14.85 12.59 -3.07
C ALA A 31 14.22 12.85 -4.45
N LEU A 32 13.10 13.58 -4.49
CA LEU A 32 12.41 13.97 -5.71
C LEU A 32 12.96 15.24 -6.40
N ASP A 33 13.89 15.99 -5.79
CA ASP A 33 14.41 17.24 -6.37
C ASP A 33 15.29 17.00 -7.63
N ASP A 34 15.78 15.77 -7.85
CA ASP A 34 16.41 15.30 -9.10
C ASP A 34 15.48 14.39 -9.93
N VAL A 35 14.24 14.18 -9.46
CA VAL A 35 13.24 13.32 -10.11
C VAL A 35 12.39 14.16 -11.06
N ASP A 36 12.03 13.53 -12.18
CA ASP A 36 11.16 14.11 -13.19
C ASP A 36 9.89 14.69 -12.54
N VAL A 37 9.60 15.96 -12.82
CA VAL A 37 8.40 16.66 -12.32
C VAL A 37 7.13 15.89 -12.70
N GLU A 38 7.15 15.19 -13.83
CA GLU A 38 6.07 14.31 -14.27
C GLU A 38 5.90 13.09 -13.35
N LEU A 39 7.01 12.48 -12.90
CA LEU A 39 6.98 11.35 -11.96
C LEU A 39 6.41 11.76 -10.60
N ALA A 40 6.85 12.91 -10.07
CA ALA A 40 6.33 13.43 -8.81
C ALA A 40 4.81 13.68 -8.87
N GLN A 41 4.30 14.24 -9.97
CA GLN A 41 2.86 14.45 -10.18
C GLN A 41 2.10 13.13 -10.32
N ALA A 42 2.67 12.14 -11.01
CA ALA A 42 2.06 10.83 -11.17
C ALA A 42 1.93 10.10 -9.81
N VAL A 43 2.97 10.18 -8.96
CA VAL A 43 2.94 9.64 -7.60
C VAL A 43 1.89 10.35 -6.74
N GLU A 44 1.83 11.68 -6.78
CA GLU A 44 0.83 12.46 -6.03
C GLU A 44 -0.59 12.12 -6.47
N THR A 45 -0.83 12.02 -7.79
CA THR A 45 -2.15 11.64 -8.33
C THR A 45 -2.55 10.22 -7.89
N PHE A 46 -1.60 9.29 -7.87
CA PHE A 46 -1.84 7.92 -7.44
C PHE A 46 -2.14 7.83 -5.93
N ASP A 47 -1.40 8.56 -5.09
CA ASP A 47 -1.65 8.69 -3.64
C ASP A 47 -3.03 9.27 -3.34
N GLU A 48 -3.39 10.39 -3.98
CA GLU A 48 -4.70 11.03 -3.81
C GLU A 48 -5.84 10.08 -4.18
N TRP A 49 -5.66 9.35 -5.28
CA TRP A 49 -6.64 8.36 -5.71
C TRP A 49 -6.79 7.22 -4.70
N LEU A 50 -5.71 6.61 -4.24
CA LEU A 50 -5.74 5.54 -3.22
C LEU A 50 -6.36 6.01 -1.90
N THR A 51 -5.93 7.16 -1.40
CA THR A 51 -6.41 7.70 -0.11
C THR A 51 -7.89 8.09 -0.17
N SER A 52 -8.39 8.57 -1.32
CA SER A 52 -9.83 8.82 -1.53
C SER A 52 -10.70 7.55 -1.39
N ARG A 53 -10.10 6.37 -1.59
CA ARG A 53 -10.73 5.05 -1.46
C ARG A 53 -10.54 4.40 -0.09
N GLY A 54 -9.85 5.06 0.83
CA GLY A 54 -9.62 4.58 2.20
C GLY A 54 -8.34 3.78 2.41
N TRP A 55 -7.42 3.80 1.44
CA TRP A 55 -6.04 3.33 1.66
C TRP A 55 -5.28 4.30 2.57
N THR A 56 -4.31 3.78 3.30
CA THR A 56 -3.47 4.57 4.20
C THR A 56 -2.01 4.41 3.82
N PHE A 57 -1.30 5.53 3.70
CA PHE A 57 0.15 5.53 3.50
C PHE A 57 0.85 4.75 4.62
N ASP A 58 1.75 3.84 4.23
CA ASP A 58 2.48 2.95 5.10
C ASP A 58 3.89 3.50 5.35
N ALA A 59 4.00 4.42 6.30
CA ALA A 59 5.28 5.03 6.65
C ALA A 59 6.31 4.03 7.22
N GLU A 60 5.88 2.84 7.65
CA GLU A 60 6.76 1.80 8.20
C GLU A 60 7.43 0.99 7.09
N PHE A 61 6.71 0.75 5.99
CA PHE A 61 7.21 0.00 4.84
C PHE A 61 7.66 0.88 3.67
N SER A 62 7.47 2.20 3.76
CA SER A 62 7.95 3.15 2.75
C SER A 62 9.37 3.64 3.03
N THR A 63 10.16 3.78 1.98
CA THR A 63 11.53 4.28 1.95
C THR A 63 11.64 5.49 1.01
N ASP A 64 12.86 5.91 0.71
CA ASP A 64 13.16 6.91 -0.33
C ASP A 64 12.82 6.43 -1.75
N THR A 65 12.97 5.13 -1.99
CA THR A 65 12.84 4.47 -3.29
C THR A 65 11.49 3.76 -3.47
N LEU A 66 10.83 3.39 -2.37
CA LEU A 66 9.59 2.62 -2.35
C LEU A 66 8.52 3.36 -1.54
N ILE A 67 7.33 3.51 -2.12
CA ILE A 67 6.19 4.15 -1.48
C ILE A 67 5.08 3.10 -1.40
N SER A 68 4.53 2.90 -0.20
CA SER A 68 3.56 1.84 0.07
C SER A 68 2.33 2.34 0.81
N TRP A 69 1.22 1.62 0.60
CA TRP A 69 -0.08 1.86 1.21
C TRP A 69 -0.72 0.55 1.65
N PHE A 70 -1.45 0.58 2.75
CA PHE A 70 -2.24 -0.56 3.21
C PHE A 70 -3.73 -0.25 3.27
N PHE A 71 -4.56 -1.27 3.04
CA PHE A 71 -6.02 -1.17 3.11
C PHE A 71 -6.54 -1.74 4.44
N GLU A 72 -6.67 -0.88 5.46
CA GLU A 72 -7.12 -1.28 6.81
C GLU A 72 -8.39 -2.16 6.83
N PRO A 73 -9.42 -1.94 5.99
CA PRO A 73 -10.61 -2.78 5.99
C PRO A 73 -10.36 -4.26 5.63
N SER A 74 -9.23 -4.57 4.99
CA SER A 74 -8.83 -5.96 4.68
C SER A 74 -8.18 -6.69 5.85
N ALA A 75 -7.79 -6.00 6.92
CA ALA A 75 -6.99 -6.57 8.00
C ALA A 75 -7.59 -7.87 8.56
N ALA A 76 -6.76 -8.92 8.60
CA ALA A 76 -7.13 -10.23 9.10
C ALA A 76 -6.17 -10.70 10.20
N ALA A 77 -6.66 -11.56 11.09
CA ALA A 77 -5.82 -12.20 12.09
C ALA A 77 -5.03 -13.33 11.43
N VAL A 78 -3.84 -13.02 10.94
CA VAL A 78 -2.84 -14.03 10.53
C VAL A 78 -2.06 -14.49 11.76
N MET A 79 -1.89 -15.79 11.91
CA MET A 79 -1.17 -16.39 13.06
C MET A 79 0.32 -16.55 12.80
N ASP A 80 0.72 -16.47 11.55
CA ASP A 80 2.08 -16.70 11.07
C ASP A 80 2.62 -15.40 10.45
N GLU A 81 3.87 -15.08 10.78
CA GLU A 81 4.58 -13.87 10.33
C GLU A 81 4.94 -13.94 8.84
N GLY A 82 4.88 -15.13 8.22
CA GLY A 82 5.08 -15.33 6.78
C GLY A 82 3.91 -14.89 5.90
N TYR A 83 2.79 -14.45 6.48
CA TYR A 83 1.58 -14.04 5.76
C TYR A 83 1.25 -12.58 5.98
N GLU A 84 0.74 -11.92 4.94
CA GLU A 84 0.40 -10.52 4.99
C GLU A 84 -0.80 -10.25 5.91
N PRO A 85 -0.68 -9.42 6.96
CA PRO A 85 -1.79 -9.14 7.88
C PRO A 85 -2.85 -8.20 7.26
N VAL A 86 -2.52 -7.54 6.15
CA VAL A 86 -3.34 -6.54 5.47
C VAL A 86 -2.97 -6.53 3.97
N THR A 87 -3.92 -6.17 3.12
CA THR A 87 -3.63 -5.94 1.70
C THR A 87 -2.77 -4.70 1.55
N ARG A 88 -1.66 -4.81 0.79
CA ARG A 88 -0.70 -3.73 0.58
C ARG A 88 -0.47 -3.51 -0.91
N ILE A 89 -0.31 -2.24 -1.28
CA ILE A 89 0.10 -1.77 -2.60
C ILE A 89 1.39 -0.99 -2.44
N TRP A 90 2.30 -1.09 -3.40
CA TRP A 90 3.49 -0.26 -3.43
C TRP A 90 3.97 0.01 -4.85
N ILE A 91 4.71 1.10 -4.95
CA ILE A 91 5.44 1.52 -6.14
C ILE A 91 6.90 1.73 -5.78
N THR A 92 7.77 1.54 -6.75
CA THR A 92 9.16 1.95 -6.72
C THR A 92 9.30 3.10 -7.71
N ALA A 93 9.78 4.25 -7.23
CA ALA A 93 9.86 5.50 -8.02
C ALA A 93 11.31 5.98 -8.20
N SER A 94 12.28 5.16 -7.79
CA SER A 94 13.71 5.34 -8.03
C SER A 94 14.46 4.06 -7.65
N GLY A 95 15.69 3.93 -8.13
CA GLY A 95 16.55 2.76 -7.89
C GLY A 95 16.62 1.79 -9.07
N GLU A 96 17.21 0.62 -8.85
CA GLU A 96 17.39 -0.42 -9.89
C GLU A 96 16.06 -1.11 -10.25
N ASP A 97 15.12 -1.13 -9.31
CA ASP A 97 13.77 -1.70 -9.47
C ASP A 97 12.72 -0.61 -9.73
N ASP A 98 13.08 0.54 -10.30
CA ASP A 98 12.13 1.61 -10.62
C ASP A 98 11.09 1.11 -11.64
N ASP A 99 9.88 0.87 -11.15
CA ASP A 99 8.80 0.29 -11.93
C ASP A 99 7.73 1.34 -12.24
N PHE A 100 7.69 2.49 -11.56
CA PHE A 100 6.65 3.50 -11.76
C PHE A 100 7.10 4.57 -12.78
N PRO A 101 6.25 4.98 -13.74
CA PRO A 101 4.81 4.75 -13.85
C PRO A 101 4.41 3.49 -14.63
N ALA A 102 5.34 2.61 -15.01
CA ALA A 102 5.03 1.43 -15.82
C ALA A 102 4.34 0.29 -15.04
N GLY A 103 4.44 0.28 -13.71
CA GLY A 103 4.03 -0.84 -12.89
C GLY A 103 3.75 -0.46 -11.43
N VAL A 104 2.78 -1.17 -10.86
CA VAL A 104 2.41 -1.15 -9.45
C VAL A 104 2.38 -2.58 -8.94
N LYS A 105 2.84 -2.78 -7.71
CA LYS A 105 2.82 -4.06 -7.03
C LYS A 105 1.72 -4.11 -5.98
N ALA A 106 1.11 -5.27 -5.83
CA ALA A 106 0.09 -5.50 -4.81
C ALA A 106 0.21 -6.90 -4.21
N VAL A 107 -0.06 -7.01 -2.92
CA VAL A 107 -0.14 -8.29 -2.19
C VAL A 107 -1.41 -8.32 -1.36
N LEU A 108 -2.05 -9.48 -1.31
CA LEU A 108 -3.34 -9.66 -0.64
C LEU A 108 -3.15 -10.08 0.81
N VAL A 109 -4.08 -9.65 1.67
CA VAL A 109 -4.15 -10.13 3.06
C VAL A 109 -4.19 -11.67 3.13
N GLY A 110 -3.45 -12.26 4.05
CA GLY A 110 -3.40 -13.70 4.26
C GLY A 110 -2.71 -14.46 3.13
N THR A 111 -1.94 -13.77 2.29
CA THR A 111 -1.06 -14.40 1.30
C THR A 111 0.42 -14.22 1.68
N GLY A 112 1.28 -15.17 1.30
CA GLY A 112 2.69 -15.19 1.67
C GLY A 112 3.30 -16.61 1.63
N GLU A 113 4.61 -16.71 1.88
CA GLU A 113 5.53 -17.87 1.79
C GLU A 113 5.47 -18.71 0.49
N ASP A 114 4.31 -19.27 0.15
CA ASP A 114 4.07 -20.08 -1.06
C ASP A 114 2.61 -19.97 -1.58
N ALA A 115 1.76 -19.20 -0.90
CA ALA A 115 0.31 -19.16 -1.08
C ALA A 115 -0.20 -17.77 -1.51
N GLY A 116 0.57 -17.04 -2.34
CA GLY A 116 0.25 -15.66 -2.66
C GLY A 116 0.34 -15.24 -4.11
N ALA A 117 -0.58 -14.35 -4.46
CA ALA A 117 -0.51 -13.57 -5.69
C ALA A 117 0.16 -12.24 -5.37
N LEU A 118 1.46 -12.17 -5.65
CA LEU A 118 2.13 -10.90 -5.88
C LEU A 118 1.73 -10.44 -7.28
N TYR A 119 0.98 -9.33 -7.36
CA TYR A 119 0.67 -8.71 -8.64
C TYR A 119 1.77 -7.76 -9.04
N THR A 120 2.02 -7.68 -10.34
CA THR A 120 2.76 -6.60 -10.98
C THR A 120 1.98 -6.25 -12.24
N VAL A 121 1.34 -5.08 -12.22
CA VAL A 121 0.41 -4.63 -13.29
C VAL A 121 0.61 -3.15 -13.55
N GLU A 122 0.22 -2.68 -14.73
CA GLU A 122 0.17 -1.25 -15.04
C GLU A 122 -0.79 -0.52 -14.05
N PRO A 123 -0.50 0.74 -13.67
CA PRO A 123 -1.37 1.51 -12.79
C PRO A 123 -2.83 1.55 -13.27
N GLU A 124 -3.06 1.70 -14.57
CA GLU A 124 -4.40 1.77 -15.19
C GLU A 124 -5.20 0.49 -14.99
N VAL A 125 -4.54 -0.67 -15.07
CA VAL A 125 -5.16 -1.98 -14.82
C VAL A 125 -5.58 -2.08 -13.36
N LEU A 126 -4.69 -1.69 -12.44
CA LEU A 126 -5.02 -1.65 -11.02
C LEU A 126 -6.19 -0.69 -10.74
N LEU A 127 -6.16 0.53 -11.30
CA LEU A 127 -7.21 1.53 -11.15
C LEU A 127 -8.58 1.00 -11.61
N ALA A 128 -8.61 0.31 -12.75
CA ALA A 128 -9.82 -0.30 -13.30
C ALA A 128 -10.32 -1.50 -12.45
N GLN A 129 -9.41 -2.24 -11.82
CA GLN A 129 -9.69 -3.53 -11.19
C GLN A 129 -9.39 -3.57 -9.68
N ILE A 130 -9.35 -2.42 -9.01
CA ILE A 130 -9.08 -2.31 -7.57
C ILE A 130 -10.18 -2.92 -6.69
N GLY A 131 -11.42 -2.97 -7.20
CA GLY A 131 -12.57 -3.47 -6.45
C GLY A 131 -12.39 -4.90 -5.92
N PRO A 132 -12.03 -5.88 -6.79
CA PRO A 132 -11.66 -7.23 -6.36
C PRO A 132 -10.53 -7.29 -5.31
N ILE A 133 -9.51 -6.43 -5.42
CA ILE A 133 -8.40 -6.36 -4.45
C ILE A 133 -8.90 -5.88 -3.08
N GLU A 134 -9.73 -4.83 -3.03
CA GLU A 134 -10.31 -4.30 -1.79
C GLU A 134 -11.31 -5.28 -1.14
N ALA A 135 -12.02 -6.05 -1.97
CA ALA A 135 -13.04 -7.01 -1.54
C ALA A 135 -12.47 -8.33 -1.03
N TYR A 136 -11.27 -8.74 -1.49
CA TYR A 136 -10.68 -10.03 -1.17
C TYR A 136 -10.48 -10.25 0.33
N ARG A 137 -10.85 -11.42 0.84
CA ARG A 137 -10.53 -11.90 2.19
C ARG A 137 -9.87 -13.28 2.14
N PRO A 138 -9.08 -13.68 3.16
CA PRO A 138 -8.43 -14.98 3.18
C PRO A 138 -9.45 -16.12 3.05
N GLY A 139 -9.22 -17.01 2.08
CA GLY A 139 -10.12 -18.11 1.74
C GLY A 139 -11.04 -17.84 0.55
N ASP A 140 -11.13 -16.59 0.09
CA ASP A 140 -11.81 -16.27 -1.17
C ASP A 140 -10.98 -16.72 -2.39
N ALA A 141 -11.62 -16.77 -3.55
CA ALA A 141 -10.90 -16.95 -4.80
C ALA A 141 -9.98 -15.75 -5.05
N VAL A 142 -8.72 -16.03 -5.38
CA VAL A 142 -7.72 -15.01 -5.70
C VAL A 142 -8.15 -14.27 -6.99
N PRO A 143 -8.28 -12.94 -6.97
CA PRO A 143 -8.66 -12.18 -8.16
C PRO A 143 -7.59 -12.29 -9.26
N VAL A 144 -8.02 -12.28 -10.52
CA VAL A 144 -7.10 -12.19 -11.66
C VAL A 144 -7.09 -10.75 -12.13
N LEU A 145 -5.89 -10.18 -12.30
CA LEU A 145 -5.71 -8.83 -12.85
C LEU A 145 -5.15 -8.91 -14.27
N GLY A 146 -5.58 -7.99 -15.15
CA GLY A 146 -5.00 -7.82 -16.49
C GLY A 146 -5.54 -8.73 -17.59
N ASP A 147 -6.39 -9.71 -17.27
CA ASP A 147 -7.18 -10.44 -18.27
C ASP A 147 -8.45 -9.64 -18.59
N ALA A 148 -8.47 -8.93 -19.72
CA ALA A 148 -9.65 -8.29 -20.31
C ALA A 148 -9.79 -8.70 -21.78
#